data_AF-A0A511XC71-F1
#
_entry.id   AF-A0A511XC71-F1
#
_cell.length_a   1.000
_cell.length_b   1.000
_cell.length_c   1.000
_cell.angle_alpha   90.00
_cell.angle_beta   90.00
_cell.angle_gamma   90.00
#
_symmetry.space_group_name_H-M   'P 1'
#
loop_
_entity.id
_entity.type
_entity.pdbx_description
1 polymer ?
#
loop_
_entity_poly.entity_id
_entity_poly.type
_entity_poly.pdbx_seq_one_letter_code
_entity_poly.pdbx_strand_id
1 'polypeptide(L)'
;MHYRRALNVEIGARNMSETLISIASRGRSQGASGRITLRELGRFRRYLSPLLLVAVWQAACASGFVSTRLVASPWQIAQTAASLIADGTLTSNLGVSLLRAGAGFSIAAVVGVTLALFSGLSRVGEDLVDAPLQIMRTLPALALVPLFILWFGIGETPKVLLVALGATFPIYLNLHKGVRSIDPKLLEMTRTLGLSRLDTIRNVILPGALPDLLIGVRYAVGVSWLMLVVAEQVNAESGIGHMMMDAEDFLRTDIIMVGLLVYGVLGLLSDQIVRFLEAKLLVWRPLARGATR
;
A
#
# COMPACT_ATOMS: atom_id res chain seq x y z
N MET A 1 5.81 88.25 10.17
CA MET A 1 4.60 87.39 10.07
C MET A 1 4.72 86.22 9.08
N HIS A 2 5.74 86.16 8.20
CA HIS A 2 5.80 85.14 7.13
C HIS A 2 6.40 83.78 7.49
N TYR A 3 7.13 83.63 8.61
CA TYR A 3 7.77 82.36 8.97
C TYR A 3 6.83 81.33 9.63
N ARG A 4 5.77 81.78 10.31
CA ARG A 4 4.81 80.91 11.02
C ARG A 4 3.85 80.14 10.09
N ARG A 5 3.67 80.59 8.84
CA ARG A 5 2.78 79.90 7.88
C ARG A 5 3.43 78.67 7.25
N ALA A 6 4.75 78.67 7.02
CA ALA A 6 5.43 77.54 6.40
C ALA A 6 5.52 76.32 7.36
N LEU A 7 5.83 76.55 8.64
CA LEU A 7 5.91 75.47 9.63
C LEU A 7 4.55 74.77 9.87
N ASN A 8 3.44 75.51 9.86
CA ASN A 8 2.11 74.93 10.05
C ASN A 8 1.65 74.07 8.86
N VAL A 9 2.16 74.32 7.65
CA VAL A 9 1.85 73.52 6.46
C VAL A 9 2.63 72.20 6.46
N GLU A 10 3.90 72.20 6.88
CA GLU A 10 4.70 70.97 7.00
C GLU A 10 4.21 70.04 8.13
N ILE A 11 3.79 70.60 9.26
CA ILE A 11 3.22 69.82 10.38
C ILE A 11 1.86 69.20 9.98
N GLY A 12 1.04 69.94 9.22
CA GLY A 12 -0.22 69.42 8.67
C GLY A 12 -0.03 68.27 7.66
N ALA A 13 0.99 68.36 6.81
CA ALA A 13 1.30 67.32 5.82
C ALA A 13 1.82 66.02 6.46
N ARG A 14 2.65 66.11 7.51
CA ARG A 14 3.11 64.93 8.28
C ARG A 14 1.97 64.22 8.99
N ASN A 15 1.09 64.95 9.68
CA ASN A 15 -0.04 64.36 10.39
C ASN A 15 -1.05 63.68 9.44
N MET A 16 -1.24 64.23 8.24
CA MET A 16 -2.09 63.62 7.22
C MET A 16 -1.49 62.34 6.64
N SER A 17 -0.16 62.27 6.49
CA SER A 17 0.53 61.04 6.07
C SER A 17 0.45 59.93 7.11
N GLU A 18 0.61 60.24 8.40
CA GLU A 18 0.47 59.26 9.48
C GLU A 18 -0.99 58.79 9.66
N THR A 19 -1.95 59.69 9.45
CA THR A 19 -3.39 59.35 9.48
C THR A 19 -3.76 58.46 8.28
N LEU A 20 -3.24 58.73 7.08
CA LEU A 20 -3.45 57.89 5.90
C LEU A 20 -2.77 56.51 6.05
N ILE A 21 -1.60 56.43 6.67
CA ILE A 21 -0.91 55.16 6.97
C ILE A 21 -1.65 54.38 8.07
N SER A 22 -2.22 55.06 9.07
CA SER A 22 -3.07 54.46 10.10
C SER A 22 -4.40 53.92 9.52
N ILE A 23 -5.00 54.60 8.55
CA ILE A 23 -6.24 54.15 7.89
C ILE A 23 -5.93 52.98 6.94
N ALA A 24 -4.81 53.04 6.20
CA ALA A 24 -4.36 51.97 5.30
C ALA A 24 -3.86 50.70 6.03
N SER A 25 -3.51 50.80 7.32
CA SER A 25 -3.15 49.66 8.17
C SER A 25 -4.34 49.09 8.94
N ARG A 26 -5.33 49.92 9.34
CA ARG A 26 -6.58 49.46 9.97
C ARG A 26 -7.53 48.73 9.01
N GLY A 27 -7.48 49.03 7.71
CA GLY A 27 -8.29 48.32 6.70
C GLY A 27 -7.85 46.89 6.37
N ARG A 28 -6.70 46.42 6.89
CA ARG A 28 -6.14 45.09 6.57
C ARG A 28 -6.36 44.01 7.62
N SER A 29 -6.89 44.33 8.80
CA SER A 29 -7.00 43.39 9.93
C SER A 29 -8.42 42.96 10.32
N GLN A 30 -9.47 43.37 9.58
CA GLN A 30 -10.88 43.01 9.90
C GLN A 30 -11.58 42.17 8.83
N GLY A 31 -10.84 41.30 8.15
CA GLY A 31 -11.38 40.35 7.16
C GLY A 31 -10.98 38.90 7.45
N ALA A 32 -10.88 38.51 8.71
CA ALA A 32 -10.57 37.13 9.14
C ALA A 32 -11.83 36.35 9.55
N SER A 33 -12.93 36.52 8.80
CA SER A 33 -14.12 35.69 8.95
C SER A 33 -14.52 35.13 7.58
N GLY A 34 -14.53 33.79 7.47
CA GLY A 34 -15.26 33.09 6.42
C GLY A 34 -14.56 32.77 5.09
N ARG A 35 -13.23 32.80 4.99
CA ARG A 35 -12.56 32.18 3.81
C ARG A 35 -12.24 30.73 4.11
N ILE A 36 -13.19 29.83 3.86
CA ILE A 36 -12.91 28.42 3.61
C ILE A 36 -11.88 28.39 2.49
N THR A 37 -10.63 28.11 2.85
CA THR A 37 -9.49 28.14 1.94
C THR A 37 -9.80 27.25 0.74
N LEU A 38 -9.64 27.75 -0.50
CA LEU A 38 -9.80 26.98 -1.75
C LEU A 38 -9.00 25.66 -1.78
N ARG A 39 -8.02 25.54 -0.88
CA ARG A 39 -7.21 24.34 -0.61
C ARG A 39 -7.99 23.19 0.05
N GLU A 40 -8.99 23.49 0.88
CA GLU A 40 -9.91 22.52 1.50
C GLU A 40 -10.91 21.97 0.47
N LEU A 41 -11.42 22.85 -0.42
CA LEU A 41 -12.26 22.48 -1.56
C LEU A 41 -11.55 21.52 -2.52
N GLY A 42 -10.25 21.70 -2.76
CA GLY A 42 -9.43 20.79 -3.58
C GLY A 42 -9.26 19.39 -2.97
N ARG A 43 -9.24 19.29 -1.63
CA ARG A 43 -9.16 18.01 -0.91
C ARG A 43 -10.50 17.28 -0.94
N PHE A 44 -11.62 18.00 -0.82
CA PHE A 44 -12.98 17.45 -0.95
C PHE A 44 -13.29 16.99 -2.39
N ARG A 45 -12.81 17.70 -3.42
CA ARG A 45 -12.99 17.32 -4.83
C ARG A 45 -12.44 15.95 -5.18
N ARG A 46 -11.40 15.48 -4.46
CA ARG A 46 -10.79 14.15 -4.66
C ARG A 46 -11.64 13.00 -4.13
N TYR A 47 -12.50 13.27 -3.13
CA TYR A 47 -13.46 12.29 -2.62
C TYR A 47 -14.82 12.36 -3.33
N LEU A 48 -15.10 13.47 -4.03
CA LEU A 48 -16.33 13.65 -4.78
C LEU A 48 -16.52 12.61 -5.89
N SER A 49 -15.45 12.21 -6.58
CA SER A 49 -15.53 11.21 -7.66
C SER A 49 -15.90 9.80 -7.17
N PRO A 50 -15.26 9.18 -6.16
CA PRO A 50 -15.69 7.89 -5.66
C PRO A 50 -17.07 7.97 -5.00
N LEU A 51 -17.41 9.08 -4.33
CA LEU A 51 -18.72 9.24 -3.71
C LEU A 51 -19.85 9.31 -4.76
N LEU A 52 -19.65 10.06 -5.84
CA LEU A 52 -20.57 10.10 -6.97
C LEU A 52 -20.75 8.72 -7.60
N LEU A 53 -19.66 7.96 -7.77
CA LEU A 53 -19.71 6.61 -8.34
C LEU A 53 -20.57 5.68 -7.48
N VAL A 54 -20.39 5.70 -6.16
CA VAL A 54 -21.20 4.92 -5.22
C VAL A 54 -22.67 5.37 -5.23
N ALA A 55 -22.92 6.68 -5.29
CA ALA A 55 -24.28 7.23 -5.33
C ALA A 55 -25.01 6.85 -6.63
N VAL A 56 -24.33 6.93 -7.78
CA VAL A 56 -24.89 6.52 -9.09
C VAL A 56 -25.17 5.02 -9.10
N TRP A 57 -24.28 4.20 -8.55
CA TRP A 57 -24.49 2.76 -8.43
C TRP A 57 -25.70 2.42 -7.55
N GLN A 58 -25.80 3.04 -6.36
CA GLN A 58 -26.96 2.86 -5.48
C GLN A 58 -28.26 3.30 -6.16
N ALA A 59 -28.25 4.43 -6.87
CA ALA A 59 -29.43 4.92 -7.59
C ALA A 59 -29.84 3.97 -8.73
N ALA A 60 -28.90 3.40 -9.48
CA ALA A 60 -29.15 2.44 -10.54
C ALA A 60 -29.77 1.13 -10.04
N CYS A 61 -29.33 0.64 -8.87
CA CYS A 61 -29.95 -0.51 -8.21
C CYS A 61 -31.36 -0.15 -7.67
N ALA A 62 -31.52 1.00 -7.02
CA ALA A 62 -32.79 1.41 -6.41
C ALA A 62 -33.90 1.69 -7.45
N SER A 63 -33.52 2.15 -8.65
CA SER A 63 -34.43 2.42 -9.76
C SER A 63 -34.81 1.17 -10.56
N GLY A 64 -34.25 -0.01 -10.22
CA GLY A 64 -34.54 -1.27 -10.92
C GLY A 64 -33.88 -1.42 -12.29
N PHE A 65 -33.07 -0.45 -12.73
CA PHE A 65 -32.25 -0.57 -13.95
C PHE A 65 -31.23 -1.71 -13.85
N VAL A 66 -30.79 -2.03 -12.64
CA VAL A 66 -29.90 -3.16 -12.36
C VAL A 66 -30.58 -4.10 -11.37
N SER A 67 -30.74 -5.37 -11.75
CA SER A 67 -31.28 -6.39 -10.84
C SER A 67 -30.36 -6.57 -9.64
N THR A 68 -30.88 -6.33 -8.44
CA THR A 68 -30.16 -6.54 -7.17
C THR A 68 -29.79 -8.00 -6.91
N ARG A 69 -30.35 -8.93 -7.71
CA ARG A 69 -29.92 -10.33 -7.72
C ARG A 69 -28.58 -10.52 -8.45
N LEU A 70 -28.31 -9.72 -9.48
CA LEU A 70 -27.07 -9.76 -10.26
C LEU A 70 -25.97 -8.87 -9.64
N VAL A 71 -26.35 -7.71 -9.09
CA VAL A 71 -25.40 -6.78 -8.46
C VAL A 71 -26.00 -6.26 -7.17
N ALA A 72 -25.44 -6.69 -6.04
CA ALA A 72 -25.85 -6.21 -4.73
C ALA A 72 -25.61 -4.69 -4.61
N SER A 73 -26.60 -3.97 -4.08
CA SER A 73 -26.46 -2.54 -3.82
C SER A 73 -25.49 -2.27 -2.65
N PRO A 74 -24.82 -1.10 -2.61
CA PRO A 74 -23.98 -0.69 -1.48
C PRO A 74 -24.63 -0.89 -0.11
N TRP A 75 -25.92 -0.58 0.01
CA TRP A 75 -26.67 -0.77 1.25
C TRP A 75 -26.84 -2.25 1.62
N GLN A 76 -27.15 -3.12 0.66
CA GLN A 76 -27.24 -4.56 0.88
C GLN A 76 -25.89 -5.14 1.31
N ILE A 77 -24.79 -4.71 0.68
CA ILE A 77 -23.44 -5.13 1.06
C ILE A 77 -23.16 -4.78 2.53
N ALA A 78 -23.53 -3.58 2.97
CA ALA A 78 -23.35 -3.16 4.36
C ALA A 78 -24.21 -3.98 5.33
N GLN A 79 -25.46 -4.27 4.98
CA GLN A 79 -26.35 -5.11 5.80
C GLN A 79 -25.83 -6.55 5.90
N THR A 80 -25.45 -7.16 4.77
CA THR A 80 -24.89 -8.51 4.72
C THR A 80 -23.56 -8.58 5.47
N ALA A 81 -22.70 -7.56 5.37
CA ALA A 81 -21.48 -7.51 6.16
C ALA A 81 -21.78 -7.48 7.67
N ALA A 82 -22.75 -6.66 8.10
CA ALA A 82 -23.15 -6.60 9.50
C ALA A 82 -23.71 -7.93 10.01
N SER A 83 -24.54 -8.62 9.21
CA SER A 83 -25.06 -9.94 9.60
C SER A 83 -23.96 -11.00 9.70
N LEU A 84 -23.05 -11.05 8.71
CA LEU A 84 -21.92 -12.00 8.71
C LEU A 84 -20.91 -11.74 9.83
N ILE A 85 -20.81 -10.50 10.32
CA ILE A 85 -20.02 -10.17 11.50
C ILE A 85 -20.77 -10.63 12.76
N ALA A 86 -22.06 -10.37 12.85
CA ALA A 86 -22.88 -10.69 14.02
C ALA A 86 -23.01 -12.21 14.25
N ASP A 87 -23.09 -13.00 13.17
CA ASP A 87 -23.15 -14.47 13.25
C ASP A 87 -21.76 -15.14 13.38
N GLY A 88 -20.68 -14.36 13.26
CA GLY A 88 -19.29 -14.81 13.39
C GLY A 88 -18.69 -15.45 12.14
N THR A 89 -19.45 -15.63 11.06
CA THR A 89 -19.01 -16.27 9.81
C THR A 89 -17.86 -15.49 9.18
N LEU A 90 -18.00 -14.16 9.05
CA LEU A 90 -16.96 -13.35 8.45
C LEU A 90 -15.70 -13.33 9.32
N THR A 91 -15.84 -13.20 10.63
CA THR A 91 -14.69 -13.12 11.55
C THR A 91 -13.89 -14.42 11.60
N SER A 92 -14.57 -15.57 11.54
CA SER A 92 -13.92 -16.89 11.51
C SER A 92 -13.12 -17.06 10.21
N ASN A 93 -13.78 -16.84 9.06
CA ASN A 93 -13.14 -16.97 7.75
C ASN A 93 -11.99 -15.98 7.57
N LEU A 94 -12.17 -14.73 8.01
CA LEU A 94 -11.13 -13.70 8.01
C LEU A 94 -9.91 -14.12 8.83
N GLY A 95 -10.12 -14.67 10.04
CA GLY A 95 -9.03 -15.13 10.90
C GLY A 95 -8.19 -16.22 10.24
N VAL A 96 -8.85 -17.20 9.62
CA VAL A 96 -8.16 -18.27 8.88
C VAL A 96 -7.37 -17.71 7.69
N SER A 97 -7.98 -16.84 6.89
CA SER A 97 -7.31 -16.20 5.75
C SER A 97 -6.10 -15.38 6.19
N LEU A 98 -6.20 -14.63 7.28
CA LEU A 98 -5.08 -13.88 7.86
C LEU A 98 -3.93 -14.80 8.30
N LEU A 99 -4.24 -15.93 8.93
CA LEU A 99 -3.24 -16.89 9.38
C LEU A 99 -2.51 -17.52 8.19
N ARG A 100 -3.25 -17.93 7.15
CA ARG A 100 -2.69 -18.46 5.90
C ARG A 100 -1.81 -17.43 5.19
N ALA A 101 -2.30 -16.20 5.04
CA ALA A 101 -1.55 -15.09 4.46
C ALA A 101 -0.25 -14.83 5.23
N GLY A 102 -0.35 -14.73 6.56
CA GLY A 102 0.79 -14.45 7.44
C GLY A 102 1.83 -15.57 7.43
N ALA A 103 1.40 -16.83 7.49
CA ALA A 103 2.29 -17.99 7.42
C ALA A 103 2.99 -18.06 6.06
N GLY A 104 2.24 -17.94 4.96
CA GLY A 104 2.80 -17.99 3.61
C GLY A 104 3.77 -16.84 3.36
N PHE A 105 3.39 -15.62 3.75
CA PHE A 105 4.26 -14.44 3.65
C PHE A 105 5.53 -14.58 4.49
N SER A 106 5.44 -15.14 5.70
CA SER A 106 6.63 -15.34 6.56
C SER A 106 7.62 -16.32 5.92
N ILE A 107 7.13 -17.41 5.35
CA ILE A 107 7.96 -18.36 4.58
C ILE A 107 8.58 -17.64 3.38
N ALA A 108 7.78 -16.88 2.62
CA ALA A 108 8.26 -16.11 1.47
C ALA A 108 9.35 -15.11 1.83
N ALA A 109 9.22 -14.42 2.97
CA ALA A 109 10.21 -13.46 3.43
C ALA A 109 11.54 -14.14 3.74
N VAL A 110 11.52 -15.26 4.47
CA VAL A 110 12.73 -16.02 4.79
C VAL A 110 13.38 -16.57 3.52
N VAL A 111 12.61 -17.25 2.67
CA VAL A 111 13.13 -17.88 1.45
C VAL A 111 13.60 -16.83 0.46
N GLY A 112 12.78 -15.81 0.17
CA GLY A 112 13.09 -14.75 -0.78
C GLY A 112 14.32 -13.94 -0.37
N VAL A 113 14.44 -13.58 0.92
CA VAL A 113 15.63 -12.88 1.42
C VAL A 113 16.88 -13.75 1.30
N THR A 114 16.79 -15.03 1.70
CA THR A 114 17.92 -15.96 1.65
C THR A 114 18.42 -16.15 0.21
N LEU A 115 17.49 -16.42 -0.73
CA LEU A 115 17.82 -16.58 -2.15
C LEU A 115 18.41 -15.30 -2.75
N ALA A 116 17.86 -14.14 -2.40
CA ALA A 116 18.33 -12.86 -2.93
C ALA A 116 19.72 -12.49 -2.41
N LEU A 117 20.02 -12.75 -1.14
CA LEU A 117 21.36 -12.51 -0.60
C LEU A 117 22.37 -13.49 -1.20
N PHE A 118 22.01 -14.77 -1.31
CA PHE A 118 22.89 -15.78 -1.91
C PHE A 118 23.23 -15.45 -3.37
N SER A 119 22.21 -15.10 -4.16
CA SER A 119 22.35 -14.75 -5.58
C SER A 119 22.94 -13.34 -5.79
N GLY A 120 22.61 -12.40 -4.91
CA GLY A 120 23.11 -11.02 -4.98
C GLY A 120 24.59 -10.91 -4.62
N LEU A 121 25.09 -11.75 -3.71
CA LEU A 121 26.48 -11.72 -3.23
C LEU A 121 27.42 -12.67 -3.98
N SER A 122 26.91 -13.60 -4.79
CA SER A 122 27.73 -14.60 -5.49
C SER A 122 27.36 -14.76 -6.97
N ARG A 123 28.36 -14.93 -7.83
CA ARG A 123 28.15 -15.23 -9.26
C ARG A 123 27.49 -16.60 -9.48
N VAL A 124 27.89 -17.59 -8.68
CA VAL A 124 27.30 -18.94 -8.74
C VAL A 124 25.81 -18.92 -8.37
N GLY A 125 25.44 -18.14 -7.36
CA GLY A 125 24.04 -17.98 -6.98
C GLY A 125 23.24 -17.18 -8.00
N GLU A 126 23.86 -16.27 -8.76
CA GLU A 126 23.22 -15.60 -9.90
C GLU A 126 22.82 -16.62 -10.96
N ASP A 127 23.79 -17.42 -11.42
CA ASP A 127 23.56 -18.41 -12.49
C ASP A 127 22.57 -19.52 -12.08
N LEU A 128 22.63 -19.98 -10.83
CA LEU A 128 21.81 -21.11 -10.35
C LEU A 128 20.40 -20.72 -9.91
N VAL A 129 20.19 -19.50 -9.40
CA VAL A 129 18.92 -19.12 -8.76
C VAL A 129 18.06 -18.23 -9.67
N ASP A 130 18.68 -17.34 -10.44
CA ASP A 130 17.92 -16.35 -11.20
C ASP A 130 17.09 -17.01 -12.32
N ALA A 131 17.69 -17.93 -13.08
CA ALA A 131 16.98 -18.62 -14.16
C ALA A 131 15.77 -19.45 -13.68
N PRO A 132 15.89 -20.34 -12.67
CA PRO A 132 14.71 -21.04 -12.13
C PRO A 132 13.63 -20.10 -11.61
N LEU A 133 13.99 -19.04 -10.89
CA LEU A 133 13.00 -18.09 -10.36
C LEU A 133 12.28 -17.32 -11.47
N GLN A 134 12.98 -16.96 -12.55
CA GLN A 134 12.35 -16.33 -13.71
C GLN A 134 11.35 -17.27 -14.40
N ILE A 135 11.67 -18.56 -14.53
CA ILE A 135 10.74 -19.56 -15.07
C ILE A 135 9.55 -19.74 -14.14
N MET A 136 9.76 -19.90 -12.83
CA MET A 136 8.65 -20.08 -11.90
C MET A 136 7.72 -18.86 -11.85
N ARG A 137 8.24 -17.64 -12.07
CA ARG A 137 7.45 -16.41 -12.12
C ARG A 137 6.44 -16.38 -13.27
N THR A 138 6.70 -17.07 -14.37
CA THR A 138 5.81 -17.06 -15.55
C THR A 138 4.70 -18.10 -15.46
N LEU A 139 4.77 -19.03 -14.50
CA LEU A 139 3.75 -20.04 -14.31
C LEU A 139 2.46 -19.40 -13.76
N PRO A 140 1.29 -19.64 -14.37
CA PRO A 140 0.03 -19.11 -13.86
C PRO A 140 -0.33 -19.79 -12.54
N ALA A 141 -0.61 -18.99 -11.51
CA ALA A 141 -0.93 -19.46 -10.16
C ALA A 141 -2.04 -20.51 -10.14
N LEU A 142 -3.09 -20.31 -10.96
CA LEU A 142 -4.23 -21.22 -11.09
C LEU A 142 -3.81 -22.63 -11.55
N ALA A 143 -2.80 -22.75 -12.42
CA ALA A 143 -2.32 -24.04 -12.89
C ALA A 143 -1.49 -24.79 -11.85
N LEU A 144 -0.94 -24.10 -10.85
CA LEU A 144 -0.13 -24.71 -9.79
C LEU A 144 -0.99 -25.35 -8.70
N VAL A 145 -2.22 -24.89 -8.52
CA VAL A 145 -3.13 -25.38 -7.47
C VAL A 145 -3.29 -26.91 -7.50
N PRO A 146 -3.71 -27.55 -8.61
CA PRO A 146 -3.90 -29.01 -8.64
C PRO A 146 -2.58 -29.76 -8.42
N LEU A 147 -1.44 -29.23 -8.88
CA LEU A 147 -0.13 -29.84 -8.68
C LEU A 147 0.29 -29.83 -7.20
N PHE A 148 0.03 -28.73 -6.51
CA PHE A 148 0.32 -28.61 -5.08
C PHE A 148 -0.58 -29.53 -4.26
N ILE A 149 -1.85 -29.68 -4.64
CA ILE A 149 -2.75 -30.65 -4.01
C ILE A 149 -2.26 -32.09 -4.26
N LEU A 150 -1.80 -32.39 -5.48
CA LEU A 150 -1.26 -33.71 -5.80
C LEU A 150 -0.02 -34.05 -4.96
N TRP A 151 0.89 -33.09 -4.77
CA TRP A 151 2.13 -33.30 -4.03
C TRP A 151 1.98 -33.29 -2.52
N PHE A 152 1.17 -32.38 -1.98
CA PHE A 152 1.06 -32.12 -0.54
C PHE A 152 -0.27 -32.59 0.06
N GLY A 153 -1.16 -33.15 -0.76
CA GLY A 153 -2.50 -33.55 -0.36
C GLY A 153 -3.48 -32.39 -0.24
N ILE A 154 -4.70 -32.69 0.19
CA ILE A 154 -5.72 -31.68 0.54
C ILE A 154 -5.46 -31.20 1.97
N GLY A 155 -5.51 -29.88 2.18
CA GLY A 155 -5.34 -29.28 3.50
C GLY A 155 -4.81 -27.86 3.46
N GLU A 156 -4.19 -27.42 4.56
CA GLU A 156 -3.65 -26.06 4.72
C GLU A 156 -2.32 -25.86 3.97
N THR A 157 -1.49 -26.91 3.89
CA THR A 157 -0.14 -26.84 3.33
C THR A 157 -0.09 -26.33 1.89
N PRO A 158 -0.87 -26.84 0.91
CA PRO A 158 -0.89 -26.30 -0.45
C PRO A 158 -1.21 -24.80 -0.48
N LYS A 159 -2.16 -24.37 0.35
CA LYS A 159 -2.66 -22.99 0.37
C LYS A 159 -1.57 -22.03 0.84
N VAL A 160 -0.92 -22.38 1.96
CA VAL A 160 0.20 -21.61 2.52
C VAL A 160 1.39 -21.58 1.57
N LEU A 161 1.73 -22.71 0.93
CA LEU A 161 2.87 -22.79 0.01
C LEU A 161 2.62 -22.03 -1.30
N LEU A 162 1.40 -21.97 -1.80
CA LEU A 162 1.05 -21.14 -2.96
C LEU A 162 1.23 -19.65 -2.65
N VAL A 163 0.76 -19.21 -1.48
CA VAL A 163 0.98 -17.84 -1.00
C VAL A 163 2.48 -17.56 -0.86
N ALA A 164 3.23 -18.49 -0.25
CA ALA A 164 4.67 -18.37 -0.09
C ALA A 164 5.39 -18.25 -1.43
N LEU A 165 5.02 -19.10 -2.40
CA LEU A 165 5.62 -19.11 -3.72
C LEU A 165 5.43 -17.75 -4.42
N GLY A 166 4.20 -17.25 -4.50
CA GLY A 166 3.95 -15.98 -5.18
C GLY A 166 4.59 -14.78 -4.48
N ALA A 167 4.56 -14.73 -3.15
CA ALA A 167 5.16 -13.64 -2.38
C ALA A 167 6.70 -13.68 -2.38
N THR A 168 7.33 -14.83 -2.67
CA THR A 168 8.80 -14.95 -2.72
C THR A 168 9.39 -14.10 -3.84
N PHE A 169 8.74 -14.03 -5.01
CA PHE A 169 9.34 -13.36 -6.18
C PHE A 169 9.57 -11.86 -6.01
N PRO A 170 8.60 -11.05 -5.55
CA PRO A 170 8.85 -9.62 -5.38
C PRO A 170 9.90 -9.33 -4.32
N ILE A 171 9.97 -10.14 -3.25
CA ILE A 171 11.02 -10.03 -2.21
C ILE A 171 12.39 -10.33 -2.83
N TYR A 172 12.50 -11.46 -3.54
CA TYR A 172 13.75 -11.87 -4.18
C TYR A 172 14.25 -10.80 -5.16
N LEU A 173 13.40 -10.42 -6.13
CA LEU A 173 13.80 -9.55 -7.23
C LEU A 173 14.23 -8.17 -6.74
N ASN A 174 13.48 -7.58 -5.79
CA ASN A 174 13.81 -6.25 -5.32
C ASN A 174 15.04 -6.26 -4.40
N LEU A 175 15.19 -7.24 -3.50
CA LEU A 175 16.40 -7.31 -2.67
C LEU A 175 17.64 -7.61 -3.52
N HIS A 176 17.55 -8.54 -4.48
CA HIS A 176 18.65 -8.84 -5.39
C HIS A 176 19.09 -7.58 -6.15
N LYS A 177 18.12 -6.84 -6.71
CA LYS A 177 18.37 -5.55 -7.35
C LYS A 177 19.03 -4.55 -6.39
N GLY A 178 18.52 -4.42 -5.18
CA GLY A 178 19.06 -3.52 -4.16
C GLY A 178 20.53 -3.82 -3.86
N VAL A 179 20.86 -5.10 -3.65
CA VAL A 179 22.24 -5.57 -3.40
C VAL A 179 23.16 -5.23 -4.59
N ARG A 180 22.71 -5.45 -5.83
CA ARG A 180 23.51 -5.19 -7.03
C ARG A 180 23.61 -3.71 -7.42
N SER A 181 22.71 -2.86 -6.91
CA SER A 181 22.68 -1.42 -7.20
C SER A 181 23.68 -0.59 -6.40
N ILE A 182 24.38 -1.20 -5.44
CA ILE A 182 25.35 -0.50 -4.58
C ILE A 182 26.53 -0.03 -5.41
N ASP A 183 26.91 1.24 -5.22
CA ASP A 183 28.05 1.84 -5.91
C ASP A 183 29.34 1.03 -5.66
N PRO A 184 29.99 0.52 -6.72
CA PRO A 184 31.28 -0.17 -6.60
C PRO A 184 32.32 0.63 -5.79
N LYS A 185 32.28 1.97 -5.83
CA LYS A 185 33.19 2.83 -5.05
C LYS A 185 32.99 2.66 -3.54
N LEU A 186 31.76 2.46 -3.08
CA LEU A 186 31.51 2.18 -1.66
C LEU A 186 32.14 0.84 -1.26
N LEU A 187 32.09 -0.16 -2.14
CA LEU A 187 32.72 -1.46 -1.90
C LEU A 187 34.25 -1.41 -1.99
N GLU A 188 34.82 -0.52 -2.79
CA GLU A 188 36.27 -0.26 -2.81
C GLU A 188 36.72 0.45 -1.53
N MET A 189 35.96 1.44 -1.06
CA MET A 189 36.24 2.13 0.20
C MET A 189 36.25 1.16 1.39
N THR A 190 35.35 0.18 1.44
CA THR A 190 35.36 -0.80 2.55
C THR A 190 36.63 -1.65 2.54
N ARG A 191 37.16 -1.97 1.35
CA ARG A 191 38.44 -2.70 1.21
C ARG A 191 39.62 -1.85 1.67
N THR A 192 39.66 -0.56 1.32
CA THR A 192 40.73 0.36 1.77
C THR A 192 40.72 0.54 3.29
N LEU A 193 39.53 0.52 3.91
CA LEU A 193 39.37 0.60 5.36
C LEU A 193 39.60 -0.74 6.09
N GLY A 194 39.92 -1.82 5.36
CA GLY A 194 40.22 -3.14 5.95
C GLY A 194 39.02 -3.87 6.54
N LEU A 195 37.79 -3.51 6.15
CA LEU A 195 36.57 -4.17 6.63
C LEU A 195 36.50 -5.62 6.15
N SER A 196 36.03 -6.53 7.02
CA SER A 196 35.79 -7.92 6.63
C SER A 196 34.60 -8.03 5.67
N ARG A 197 34.43 -9.20 5.03
CA ARG A 197 33.27 -9.47 4.17
C ARG A 197 31.95 -9.36 4.95
N LEU A 198 31.91 -9.85 6.17
CA LEU A 198 30.72 -9.75 7.03
C LEU A 198 30.42 -8.31 7.43
N ASP A 199 31.45 -7.51 7.73
CA ASP A 199 31.27 -6.10 8.05
C ASP A 199 30.79 -5.31 6.83
N THR A 200 31.31 -5.61 5.65
CA THR A 200 30.83 -5.01 4.40
C THR A 200 29.36 -5.36 4.15
N ILE A 201 28.97 -6.62 4.33
CA ILE A 201 27.58 -7.05 4.15
C ILE A 201 26.66 -6.33 5.15
N ARG A 202 27.02 -6.34 6.43
CA ARG A 202 26.16 -5.84 7.51
C ARG A 202 26.07 -4.31 7.55
N ASN A 203 27.15 -3.60 7.26
CA ASN A 203 27.23 -2.15 7.45
C ASN A 203 27.05 -1.36 6.15
N VAL A 204 27.20 -1.99 4.97
CA VAL A 204 27.05 -1.30 3.68
C VAL A 204 25.97 -1.96 2.83
N ILE A 205 26.03 -3.29 2.64
CA ILE A 205 25.14 -3.96 1.69
C ILE A 205 23.70 -4.03 2.19
N LEU A 206 23.47 -4.58 3.38
CA LEU A 206 22.12 -4.71 3.94
C LEU A 206 21.45 -3.34 4.14
N PRO A 207 22.12 -2.31 4.70
CA PRO A 207 21.51 -0.99 4.83
C PRO A 207 21.25 -0.32 3.47
N GLY A 208 22.14 -0.52 2.50
CA GLY A 208 22.01 0.01 1.14
C GLY A 208 20.86 -0.62 0.35
N ALA A 209 20.62 -1.93 0.53
CA ALA A 209 19.58 -2.68 -0.16
C ALA A 209 18.21 -2.67 0.57
N LEU A 210 18.16 -2.20 1.82
CA LEU A 210 16.93 -2.15 2.61
C LEU A 210 15.77 -1.38 1.94
N PRO A 211 15.98 -0.22 1.26
CA PRO A 211 14.90 0.47 0.57
C PRO A 211 14.23 -0.40 -0.51
N ASP A 212 15.02 -1.07 -1.34
CA ASP A 212 14.47 -1.97 -2.35
C ASP A 212 13.81 -3.19 -1.71
N LEU A 213 14.37 -3.76 -0.63
CA LEU A 213 13.71 -4.84 0.12
C LEU A 213 12.31 -4.43 0.60
N LEU A 214 12.17 -3.23 1.15
CA LEU A 214 10.87 -2.73 1.63
C LEU A 214 9.86 -2.55 0.49
N ILE A 215 10.33 -2.08 -0.67
CA ILE A 215 9.51 -2.05 -1.90
C ILE A 215 9.08 -3.46 -2.30
N GLY A 216 10.00 -4.43 -2.26
CA GLY A 216 9.72 -5.85 -2.53
C GLY A 216 8.70 -6.45 -1.58
N VAL A 217 8.85 -6.20 -0.27
CA VAL A 217 7.91 -6.62 0.78
C VAL A 217 6.52 -6.05 0.52
N ARG A 218 6.42 -4.75 0.18
CA ARG A 218 5.14 -4.11 -0.14
C ARG A 218 4.44 -4.79 -1.31
N TYR A 219 5.18 -5.08 -2.38
CA TYR A 219 4.62 -5.81 -3.52
C TYR A 219 4.24 -7.25 -3.15
N ALA A 220 5.07 -7.94 -2.36
CA ALA A 220 4.82 -9.31 -1.93
C ALA A 220 3.58 -9.44 -1.04
N VAL A 221 3.29 -8.44 -0.20
CA VAL A 221 2.03 -8.37 0.54
C VAL A 221 0.83 -8.34 -0.41
N GLY A 222 0.85 -7.49 -1.45
CA GLY A 222 -0.21 -7.48 -2.46
C GLY A 222 -0.36 -8.83 -3.18
N VAL A 223 0.75 -9.43 -3.58
CA VAL A 223 0.76 -10.75 -4.25
C VAL A 223 0.28 -11.86 -3.31
N SER A 224 0.58 -11.81 -2.01
CA SER A 224 0.12 -12.80 -1.04
C SER A 224 -1.41 -12.87 -0.97
N TRP A 225 -2.09 -11.72 -1.02
CA TRP A 225 -3.56 -11.66 -1.06
C TRP A 225 -4.11 -12.25 -2.36
N LEU A 226 -3.52 -11.91 -3.51
CA LEU A 226 -3.93 -12.47 -4.80
C LEU A 226 -3.77 -14.00 -4.84
N MET A 227 -2.65 -14.51 -4.35
CA MET A 227 -2.40 -15.94 -4.28
C MET A 227 -3.33 -16.63 -3.28
N LEU A 228 -3.64 -15.99 -2.16
CA LEU A 228 -4.54 -16.54 -1.16
C LEU A 228 -5.95 -16.71 -1.72
N VAL A 229 -6.46 -15.70 -2.43
CA VAL A 229 -7.78 -15.79 -3.11
C VAL A 229 -7.82 -17.03 -4.00
N VAL A 230 -6.79 -17.24 -4.83
CA VAL A 230 -6.69 -18.41 -5.71
C VAL A 230 -6.63 -19.71 -4.90
N ALA A 231 -5.83 -19.74 -3.84
CA ALA A 231 -5.64 -20.92 -3.01
C ALA A 231 -6.89 -21.31 -2.20
N GLU A 232 -7.74 -20.34 -1.83
CA GLU A 232 -8.95 -20.57 -1.03
C GLU A 232 -10.17 -20.94 -1.88
N GLN A 233 -10.12 -20.78 -3.21
CA GLN A 233 -11.24 -21.17 -4.08
C GLN A 233 -11.27 -22.66 -4.42
N VAL A 234 -10.21 -23.41 -4.14
CA VAL A 234 -10.11 -24.82 -4.54
C VAL A 234 -9.93 -25.70 -3.31
N ASN A 235 -10.94 -26.54 -3.02
CA ASN A 235 -10.91 -27.50 -1.90
C ASN A 235 -10.49 -26.85 -0.56
N ALA A 236 -11.08 -25.69 -0.26
CA ALA A 236 -11.00 -25.07 1.04
C ALA A 236 -12.31 -25.30 1.80
N GLU A 237 -12.21 -25.44 3.12
CA GLU A 237 -13.36 -25.61 4.02
C GLU A 237 -13.57 -24.37 4.91
N SER A 238 -12.77 -23.33 4.67
CA SER A 238 -12.75 -22.09 5.44
C SER A 238 -11.95 -21.03 4.68
N GLY A 239 -12.08 -19.77 5.07
CA GLY A 239 -11.43 -18.62 4.45
C GLY A 239 -12.41 -17.76 3.65
N ILE A 240 -12.01 -16.52 3.38
CA ILE A 240 -12.83 -15.57 2.63
C ILE A 240 -13.06 -16.08 1.21
N GLY A 241 -12.04 -16.66 0.56
CA GLY A 241 -12.20 -17.22 -0.80
C GLY A 241 -13.19 -18.39 -0.85
N HIS A 242 -13.21 -19.24 0.19
CA HIS A 242 -14.20 -20.31 0.33
C HIS A 242 -15.61 -19.75 0.52
N MET A 243 -15.79 -18.80 1.44
CA MET A 243 -17.08 -18.14 1.68
C MET A 243 -17.63 -17.48 0.41
N MET A 244 -16.76 -16.93 -0.44
CA MET A 244 -17.15 -16.37 -1.73
C MET A 244 -17.58 -17.46 -2.73
N MET A 245 -16.84 -18.58 -2.80
CA MET A 245 -17.18 -19.71 -3.66
C MET A 245 -18.53 -20.33 -3.26
N ASP A 246 -18.76 -20.54 -1.97
CA ASP A 246 -20.04 -21.05 -1.46
C ASP A 246 -21.20 -20.09 -1.80
N ALA A 247 -20.95 -18.78 -1.70
CA ALA A 247 -21.93 -17.77 -2.09
C ALA A 247 -22.22 -17.77 -3.60
N GLU A 248 -21.21 -18.08 -4.43
CA GLU A 248 -21.35 -18.21 -5.88
C GLU A 248 -22.32 -19.33 -6.27
N ASP A 249 -22.22 -20.49 -5.61
CA ASP A 249 -23.11 -21.63 -5.84
C ASP A 249 -24.60 -21.29 -5.64
N PHE A 250 -24.89 -20.37 -4.71
CA PHE A 250 -26.24 -19.88 -4.43
C PHE A 250 -26.58 -18.52 -5.08
N LEU A 251 -25.72 -18.00 -5.96
CA LEU A 251 -25.84 -16.69 -6.61
C LEU A 251 -26.05 -15.54 -5.60
N ARG A 252 -25.45 -15.66 -4.41
CA ARG A 252 -25.46 -14.65 -3.34
C ARG A 252 -24.40 -13.60 -3.59
N THR A 253 -24.67 -12.75 -4.58
CA THR A 253 -23.76 -11.68 -5.02
C THR A 253 -23.47 -10.65 -3.91
N ASP A 254 -24.34 -10.54 -2.91
CA ASP A 254 -24.13 -9.74 -1.70
C ASP A 254 -22.92 -10.23 -0.89
N ILE A 255 -22.81 -11.54 -0.63
CA ILE A 255 -21.68 -12.10 0.13
C ILE A 255 -20.38 -12.01 -0.68
N ILE A 256 -20.43 -12.29 -1.98
CA ILE A 256 -19.25 -12.20 -2.86
C ILE A 256 -18.67 -10.77 -2.82
N MET A 257 -19.54 -9.76 -2.91
CA MET A 257 -19.14 -8.36 -2.84
C MET A 257 -18.59 -7.97 -1.45
N VAL A 258 -19.14 -8.52 -0.36
CA VAL A 258 -18.56 -8.37 0.98
C VAL A 258 -17.14 -8.96 1.02
N GLY A 259 -16.93 -10.18 0.51
CA GLY A 259 -15.61 -10.81 0.45
C GLY A 259 -14.58 -10.00 -0.35
N LEU A 260 -14.96 -9.49 -1.53
CA LEU A 260 -14.13 -8.60 -2.34
C LEU A 260 -13.77 -7.30 -1.60
N LEU A 261 -14.74 -6.70 -0.92
CA LEU A 261 -14.53 -5.48 -0.13
C LEU A 261 -13.55 -5.76 1.01
N VAL A 262 -13.70 -6.89 1.71
CA VAL A 262 -12.80 -7.30 2.79
C VAL A 262 -11.37 -7.49 2.28
N TYR A 263 -11.15 -8.21 1.17
CA TYR A 263 -9.81 -8.32 0.58
C TYR A 263 -9.23 -6.96 0.16
N GLY A 264 -10.06 -6.06 -0.40
CA GLY A 264 -9.66 -4.70 -0.73
C GLY A 264 -9.20 -3.91 0.50
N VAL A 265 -9.95 -3.99 1.60
CA VAL A 265 -9.61 -3.36 2.87
C VAL A 265 -8.33 -3.97 3.45
N LEU A 266 -8.19 -5.30 3.44
CA LEU A 266 -7.00 -5.98 3.93
C LEU A 266 -5.76 -5.58 3.14
N GLY A 267 -5.84 -5.57 1.82
CA GLY A 267 -4.75 -5.10 0.96
C GLY A 267 -4.34 -3.66 1.28
N LEU A 268 -5.31 -2.76 1.44
CA LEU A 268 -5.06 -1.36 1.81
C LEU A 268 -4.43 -1.22 3.20
N LEU A 269 -4.93 -1.94 4.19
CA LEU A 269 -4.40 -1.92 5.56
C LEU A 269 -2.97 -2.47 5.60
N SER A 270 -2.71 -3.61 4.95
CA SER A 270 -1.37 -4.18 4.90
C SER A 270 -0.38 -3.25 4.19
N ASP A 271 -0.78 -2.63 3.07
CA ASP A 271 0.02 -1.67 2.33
C ASP A 271 0.29 -0.38 3.15
N GLN A 272 -0.68 0.09 3.94
CA GLN A 272 -0.46 1.18 4.90
C GLN A 272 0.54 0.81 6.01
N ILE A 273 0.44 -0.40 6.56
CA ILE A 273 1.37 -0.90 7.58
C ILE A 273 2.79 -0.94 7.00
N VAL A 274 2.98 -1.49 5.80
CA VAL A 274 4.30 -1.55 5.17
C VAL A 274 4.86 -0.16 4.89
N ARG A 275 4.05 0.77 4.37
CA ARG A 275 4.49 2.17 4.17
C ARG A 275 4.89 2.87 5.46
N PHE A 276 4.16 2.61 6.54
CA PHE A 276 4.51 3.15 7.85
C PHE A 276 5.85 2.60 8.36
N LEU A 277 6.07 1.29 8.18
CA LEU A 277 7.36 0.65 8.48
C LEU A 277 8.47 1.22 7.61
N GLU A 278 8.24 1.42 6.31
CA GLU A 278 9.19 2.03 5.38
C GLU A 278 9.58 3.44 5.83
N ALA A 279 8.60 4.28 6.19
CA ALA A 279 8.84 5.65 6.64
C ALA A 279 9.67 5.70 7.94
N LYS A 280 9.48 4.74 8.85
CA LYS A 280 10.25 4.62 10.09
C LYS A 280 11.64 4.03 9.88
N LEU A 281 11.75 3.03 9.00
CA LEU A 281 13.00 2.34 8.72
C LEU A 281 13.89 3.13 7.78
N LEU A 282 13.40 4.10 7.01
CA LEU A 282 14.22 4.87 6.06
C LEU A 282 14.41 6.33 6.46
N VAL A 283 14.29 6.65 7.76
CA VAL A 283 14.42 8.03 8.29
C VAL A 283 15.74 8.70 7.91
N TRP A 284 16.83 7.94 7.74
CA TRP A 284 18.13 8.48 7.35
C TRP A 284 18.21 8.96 5.91
N ARG A 285 17.26 8.57 5.04
CA ARG A 285 17.24 8.98 3.64
C ARG A 285 16.29 10.17 3.51
N PRO A 286 16.78 11.37 3.13
CA PRO A 286 15.89 12.46 2.77
C PRO A 286 15.02 11.97 1.61
N LEU A 287 13.72 11.81 1.83
CA LEU A 287 12.77 11.71 0.74
C LEU A 287 13.07 12.91 -0.14
N ALA A 288 13.55 12.67 -1.37
CA ALA A 288 13.61 13.69 -2.39
C ALA A 288 12.17 14.17 -2.58
N ARG A 289 11.77 15.14 -1.78
CA ARG A 289 10.51 15.85 -1.91
C ARG A 289 10.60 16.54 -3.24
N GLY A 290 10.03 15.89 -4.24
CA GLY A 290 10.00 16.34 -5.62
C GLY A 290 9.60 17.80 -5.65
N ALA A 291 10.50 18.58 -6.25
CA ALA A 291 10.21 19.89 -6.78
C ALA A 291 9.01 19.77 -7.73
N THR A 292 7.81 20.07 -7.24
CA THR A 292 6.68 20.51 -8.04
C THR A 292 5.94 21.55 -7.20
N ARG A 293 6.30 22.81 -7.43
CA ARG A 293 5.42 23.96 -7.23
C ARG A 293 4.43 24.00 -8.37
#